data_AF-A0A1Y1W5Q6-F1
#
_entry.id   AF-A0A1Y1W5Q6-F1
#
_cell.length_a   1.000
_cell.length_b   1.000
_cell.length_c   1.000
_cell.angle_alpha   90.00
_cell.angle_beta   90.00
_cell.angle_gamma   90.00
#
_symmetry.space_group_name_H-M   'P 1'
#
loop_
_entity.id
_entity.type
_entity.pdbx_description
1 polymer ?
#
loop_
_entity_poly.entity_id
_entity_poly.type
_entity_poly.pdbx_seq_one_letter_code
_entity_poly.pdbx_strand_id
1 'polypeptide(L)'
;MVGLGRMQRRAACGTVKKASRVLIEKYYPKLTLDFQTNKRICDDVAIIASKRLRNKIAGFTTHLMKRIQRGPVRGISFKLQEEERERKDNYVPDVSALDTSAIEIDPDTKEMLKSLNFENLPGVSVTAPVRSGRADRRDFRRRGERRPAPSARLPPPPLPRLPGAAQKRP
;
A
#
# COMPACT_ATOMS: atom_id res chain seq x y z
N MET A 1 10.90 50.63 4.99
CA MET A 1 10.60 49.24 5.45
C MET A 1 9.45 48.68 4.62
N VAL A 2 9.74 48.03 3.50
CA VAL A 2 8.74 47.28 2.72
C VAL A 2 8.69 45.86 3.26
N GLY A 3 7.58 45.51 3.89
CA GLY A 3 7.38 44.24 4.57
C GLY A 3 7.49 43.07 3.61
N LEU A 4 8.35 42.12 3.95
CA LEU A 4 8.46 40.80 3.33
C LEU A 4 7.08 40.11 3.32
N GLY A 5 6.38 40.20 2.19
CA GLY A 5 5.20 39.40 1.89
C GLY A 5 5.60 37.93 1.87
N ARG A 6 5.46 37.24 2.99
CA ARG A 6 5.72 35.80 3.08
C ARG A 6 4.74 35.11 2.14
N MET A 7 5.27 34.56 1.05
CA MET A 7 4.55 33.73 0.09
C MET A 7 4.07 32.47 0.82
N GLN A 8 2.89 32.52 1.42
CA GLN A 8 2.35 31.43 2.23
C GLN A 8 2.00 30.28 1.29
N ARG A 9 2.80 29.20 1.31
CA ARG A 9 2.46 27.94 0.61
C ARG A 9 1.03 27.53 0.97
N ARG A 10 0.26 27.04 -0.02
CA ARG A 10 -1.10 26.46 0.18
C ARG A 10 -1.01 25.13 0.96
N ALA A 11 -0.61 25.20 2.22
CA ALA A 11 -0.56 24.08 3.14
C ALA A 11 -1.64 24.28 4.22
N ALA A 12 -2.50 23.28 4.38
CA ALA A 12 -3.46 23.28 5.49
C ALA A 12 -2.70 23.14 6.82
N CYS A 13 -3.08 23.92 7.84
CA CYS A 13 -2.52 23.80 9.18
C CYS A 13 -2.97 22.48 9.84
N GLY A 14 -2.26 22.07 10.90
CA GLY A 14 -2.56 20.84 11.63
C GLY A 14 -4.01 20.74 12.12
N THR A 15 -4.61 21.86 12.53
CA THR A 15 -6.00 21.93 13.01
C THR A 15 -7.01 21.60 11.91
N VAL A 16 -6.83 22.15 10.70
CA VAL A 16 -7.70 21.85 9.56
C VAL A 16 -7.58 20.38 9.17
N LYS A 17 -6.34 19.85 9.16
CA LYS A 17 -6.08 18.44 8.84
C LYS A 17 -6.72 17.51 9.88
N LYS A 18 -6.58 17.81 11.17
CA LYS A 18 -7.16 17.02 12.27
C LYS A 18 -8.69 17.05 12.23
N ALA A 19 -9.29 18.23 12.11
CA ALA A 19 -10.76 18.37 12.02
C ALA A 19 -11.34 17.61 10.83
N SER A 20 -10.68 17.67 9.66
CA SER A 20 -11.16 16.96 8.48
C SER A 20 -11.08 15.44 8.63
N ARG A 21 -10.05 14.90 9.30
CA ARG A 21 -9.96 13.46 9.56
C ARG A 21 -11.11 12.97 10.45
N VAL A 22 -11.37 13.71 11.54
CA VAL A 22 -12.47 13.42 12.48
C VAL A 22 -13.84 13.49 11.79
N LEU A 23 -14.04 14.45 10.87
CA LEU A 23 -15.26 14.52 10.07
C LEU A 23 -15.45 13.28 9.19
N ILE A 24 -14.37 12.80 8.56
CA ILE A 24 -14.41 11.63 7.68
C ILE A 24 -14.67 10.34 8.46
N GLU A 25 -14.01 10.17 9.61
CA GLU A 25 -14.18 9.00 10.48
C GLU A 25 -15.65 8.81 10.90
N LYS A 26 -16.35 9.90 11.23
CA LYS A 26 -17.72 9.85 11.76
C LYS A 26 -18.82 9.92 10.70
N TYR A 27 -18.60 10.67 9.62
CA TYR A 27 -19.66 11.04 8.67
C TYR A 27 -19.35 10.63 7.22
N TYR A 28 -18.50 9.63 7.00
CA TYR A 28 -18.15 9.12 5.67
C TYR A 28 -19.35 8.94 4.72
N PRO A 29 -20.47 8.29 5.11
CA PRO A 29 -21.58 8.03 4.19
C PRO A 29 -22.29 9.29 3.67
N LYS A 30 -22.15 10.42 4.39
CA LYS A 30 -22.77 11.70 4.01
C LYS A 30 -21.86 12.55 3.14
N LEU A 31 -20.55 12.28 3.14
CA LEU A 31 -19.56 13.08 2.43
C LEU A 31 -19.48 12.67 0.95
N THR A 32 -19.25 13.65 0.08
CA THR A 32 -19.11 13.43 -1.36
C THR A 32 -17.75 13.92 -1.89
N LEU A 33 -17.53 13.84 -3.20
CA LEU A 33 -16.32 14.40 -3.85
C LEU A 33 -16.45 15.89 -4.17
N ASP A 34 -17.68 16.41 -4.15
CA ASP A 34 -17.99 17.77 -4.53
C ASP A 34 -17.72 18.75 -3.39
N PHE A 35 -17.25 19.96 -3.73
CA PHE A 35 -16.90 20.96 -2.74
C PHE A 35 -18.11 21.65 -2.13
N GLN A 36 -19.12 21.95 -2.94
CA GLN A 36 -20.24 22.78 -2.48
C GLN A 36 -21.17 22.01 -1.55
N THR A 37 -21.40 20.73 -1.85
CA THR A 37 -22.16 19.81 -0.99
C THR A 37 -21.45 19.61 0.35
N ASN A 38 -20.15 19.28 0.34
CA ASN A 38 -19.37 19.12 1.57
C ASN A 38 -19.27 20.39 2.41
N LYS A 39 -19.30 21.57 1.77
CA LYS A 39 -19.33 22.85 2.49
C LYS A 39 -20.62 22.99 3.31
N ARG A 40 -21.78 22.61 2.76
CA ARG A 40 -23.07 22.62 3.48
C ARG A 40 -23.07 21.61 4.62
N ILE A 41 -22.59 20.39 4.34
CA ILE A 41 -22.49 19.34 5.37
C ILE A 41 -21.58 19.77 6.53
N CYS A 42 -20.47 20.46 6.25
CA CYS A 42 -19.59 20.97 7.31
C CYS A 42 -20.28 22.02 8.20
N ASP A 43 -21.29 22.73 7.68
CA ASP A 43 -22.05 23.72 8.45
C ASP A 43 -23.09 23.07 9.35
N ASP A 44 -23.70 21.99 8.87
CA ASP A 44 -24.70 21.23 9.63
C ASP A 44 -24.06 20.37 10.73
N VAL A 45 -22.86 19.83 10.46
CA VAL A 45 -22.19 18.87 11.34
C VAL A 45 -21.34 19.54 12.42
N ALA A 46 -20.78 20.71 12.15
CA ALA A 46 -19.81 21.35 13.05
C ALA A 46 -20.03 22.85 13.20
N ILE A 47 -19.88 23.35 14.42
CA ILE A 47 -19.91 24.78 14.73
C ILE A 47 -18.57 25.39 14.30
N ILE A 48 -18.53 25.98 13.11
CA ILE A 48 -17.32 26.61 12.56
C ILE A 48 -17.48 28.13 12.57
N ALA A 49 -16.66 28.80 13.39
CA ALA A 49 -16.76 30.24 13.65
C ALA A 49 -16.51 31.15 12.43
N SER A 50 -15.69 30.73 11.46
CA SER A 50 -15.37 31.58 10.30
C SER A 50 -15.53 30.88 8.95
N LYS A 51 -16.04 31.65 7.98
CA LYS A 51 -16.20 31.23 6.58
C LYS A 51 -14.89 30.73 5.96
N ARG A 52 -13.75 31.36 6.27
CA ARG A 52 -12.45 30.95 5.71
C ARG A 52 -11.98 29.62 6.26
N LEU A 53 -12.24 29.31 7.54
CA LEU A 53 -11.88 28.02 8.13
C LEU A 53 -12.77 26.91 7.59
N ARG A 54 -14.08 27.15 7.49
CA ARG A 54 -15.05 26.25 6.85
C ARG A 54 -14.63 25.85 5.45
N ASN A 55 -14.29 26.83 4.61
CA ASN A 55 -13.84 26.56 3.24
C ASN A 55 -12.54 25.74 3.19
N LYS A 56 -11.60 25.98 4.12
CA LYS A 56 -10.36 25.19 4.22
C LYS A 56 -10.63 23.75 4.66
N ILE A 57 -11.56 23.53 5.60
CA ILE A 57 -11.95 22.20 6.08
C ILE A 57 -12.67 21.43 4.97
N ALA A 58 -13.69 22.03 4.34
CA ALA A 58 -14.40 21.42 3.22
C ALA A 58 -13.44 21.08 2.06
N GLY A 59 -12.52 21.99 1.74
CA GLY A 59 -11.53 21.80 0.68
C GLY A 59 -10.49 20.71 1.00
N PHE A 60 -10.08 20.57 2.25
CA PHE A 60 -9.17 19.50 2.65
C PHE A 60 -9.90 18.15 2.73
N THR A 61 -11.17 18.15 3.14
CA THR A 61 -12.03 16.96 3.19
C THR A 61 -12.27 16.39 1.79
N THR A 62 -12.58 17.22 0.79
CA THR A 62 -12.70 16.75 -0.62
C THR A 62 -11.39 16.20 -1.16
N HIS A 63 -10.25 16.80 -0.80
CA HIS A 63 -8.94 16.29 -1.20
C HIS A 63 -8.67 14.91 -0.61
N LEU A 64 -9.06 14.67 0.64
CA LEU A 64 -8.96 13.35 1.27
C LEU A 64 -9.90 12.33 0.63
N MET A 65 -11.14 12.71 0.31
CA MET A 65 -12.10 11.83 -0.38
C MET A 65 -11.57 11.34 -1.73
N LYS A 66 -11.00 12.24 -2.53
CA LYS A 66 -10.35 11.86 -3.81
C LYS A 66 -9.15 10.94 -3.64
N ARG A 67 -8.46 11.01 -2.50
CA ARG A 67 -7.35 10.10 -2.19
C ARG A 67 -7.83 8.74 -1.72
N ILE A 68 -8.91 8.69 -0.94
CA ILE A 68 -9.53 7.45 -0.47
C ILE A 68 -9.96 6.57 -1.65
N GLN A 69 -10.50 7.17 -2.71
CA GLN A 69 -10.86 6.44 -3.94
C GLN A 69 -9.67 5.75 -4.63
N ARG A 70 -8.46 6.31 -4.50
CA ARG A 70 -7.25 5.74 -5.11
C ARG A 70 -6.58 4.70 -4.21
N GLY A 71 -6.95 4.64 -2.94
CA GLY A 71 -6.39 3.71 -1.98
C GLY A 71 -6.49 4.20 -0.53
N PRO A 72 -6.11 3.33 0.43
CA PRO A 72 -6.21 3.64 1.85
C PRO A 72 -5.32 4.83 2.22
N VAL A 73 -5.89 5.80 2.94
CA VAL A 73 -5.17 7.00 3.40
C VAL A 73 -4.71 6.80 4.84
N ARG A 74 -3.41 7.06 5.09
CA ARG A 74 -2.81 6.92 6.43
C ARG A 74 -3.48 7.83 7.46
N GLY A 75 -3.88 7.25 8.60
CA GLY A 75 -4.44 7.98 9.74
C GLY A 75 -5.88 8.46 9.54
N ILE A 76 -6.64 7.72 8.74
CA ILE A 76 -8.10 7.80 8.61
C ILE A 76 -8.58 6.35 8.63
N SER A 77 -9.44 6.00 9.58
CA SER A 77 -10.23 4.77 9.53
C SER A 77 -11.69 5.14 9.34
N PHE A 78 -12.39 4.37 8.52
CA PHE A 78 -13.84 4.42 8.47
C PHE A 78 -14.35 2.99 8.42
N LYS A 79 -15.56 2.76 8.94
CA LYS A 79 -16.12 1.42 9.16
C LYS A 79 -15.99 0.47 7.97
N LEU A 80 -16.20 0.98 6.76
CA LEU A 80 -16.07 0.18 5.54
C LEU A 80 -14.63 -0.36 5.32
N GLN A 81 -13.59 0.37 5.75
CA GLN A 81 -12.21 -0.11 5.71
C GLN A 81 -11.93 -1.16 6.77
N GLU A 82 -12.61 -1.08 7.91
CA GLU A 82 -12.48 -2.07 8.99
C GLU A 82 -13.10 -3.40 8.55
N GLU A 83 -14.30 -3.35 7.95
CA GLU A 83 -14.97 -4.54 7.40
C GLU A 83 -14.19 -5.20 6.24
N GLU A 84 -13.60 -4.42 5.32
CA GLU A 84 -12.74 -4.99 4.26
C GLU A 84 -11.43 -5.59 4.81
N ARG A 85 -10.83 -4.97 5.84
CA ARG A 85 -9.65 -5.54 6.50
C ARG A 85 -9.99 -6.83 7.21
N GLU A 86 -11.10 -6.90 7.93
CA GLU A 86 -11.52 -8.11 8.63
C GLU A 86 -11.73 -9.28 7.66
N ARG A 87 -12.31 -9.04 6.48
CA ARG A 87 -12.43 -10.10 5.44
C ARG A 87 -11.09 -10.57 4.92
N LYS A 88 -10.13 -9.66 4.77
CA LYS A 88 -8.79 -9.99 4.26
C LYS A 88 -7.92 -10.67 5.31
N ASP A 89 -7.98 -10.23 6.56
CA ASP A 89 -7.20 -10.79 7.66
C ASP A 89 -7.75 -12.16 8.08
N ASN A 90 -9.07 -12.38 7.96
CA ASN A 90 -9.69 -13.70 8.16
C ASN A 90 -9.59 -14.62 6.94
N TYR A 91 -8.89 -14.22 5.88
CA TYR A 91 -8.72 -15.06 4.70
C TYR A 91 -7.77 -16.23 5.02
N VAL A 92 -8.37 -17.38 5.30
CA VAL A 92 -7.66 -18.66 5.37
C VAL A 92 -7.75 -19.31 4.00
N PRO A 93 -6.62 -19.58 3.31
CA PRO A 93 -6.65 -20.28 2.03
C PRO A 93 -7.14 -21.72 2.22
N ASP A 94 -7.85 -22.25 1.22
CA ASP A 94 -8.36 -23.63 1.23
C ASP A 94 -7.24 -24.68 1.34
N VAL A 95 -6.04 -24.35 0.86
CA VAL A 95 -4.85 -25.20 0.95
C VAL A 95 -3.79 -24.45 1.76
N SER A 96 -3.41 -25.04 2.90
CA SER A 96 -2.34 -24.51 3.73
C SER A 96 -1.01 -24.58 2.98
N ALA A 97 -0.26 -23.48 2.92
CA ALA A 97 1.10 -23.51 2.35
C ALA A 97 2.08 -24.41 3.14
N LEU A 98 1.70 -24.82 4.35
CA LEU A 98 2.45 -25.75 5.20
C LEU A 98 2.13 -27.22 4.90
N ASP A 99 1.07 -27.50 4.14
CA ASP A 99 0.71 -28.86 3.73
C ASP A 99 1.57 -29.29 2.53
N THR A 100 2.87 -29.40 2.77
CA THR A 100 3.83 -29.91 1.78
C THR A 100 4.10 -31.37 2.08
N SER A 101 3.85 -32.23 1.11
CA SER A 101 4.07 -33.69 1.22
C SER A 101 5.53 -34.11 1.42
N ALA A 102 6.48 -33.20 1.16
CA ALA A 102 7.91 -33.41 1.41
C ALA A 102 8.55 -32.13 1.98
N ILE A 103 9.19 -32.24 3.13
CA ILE A 103 9.96 -31.20 3.82
C ILE A 103 11.44 -31.57 3.67
N GLU A 104 12.17 -30.80 2.87
CA GLU A 104 13.61 -30.96 2.71
C GLU A 104 14.34 -30.32 3.89
N ILE A 105 15.18 -31.09 4.58
CA ILE A 105 15.94 -30.66 5.75
C ILE A 105 17.45 -30.85 5.56
N ASP A 106 18.23 -29.96 6.19
CA ASP A 106 19.68 -30.05 6.29
C ASP A 106 20.10 -31.10 7.34
N PRO A 107 21.30 -31.70 7.21
CA PRO A 107 21.80 -32.69 8.17
C PRO A 107 21.87 -32.16 9.62
N ASP A 108 22.30 -30.91 9.81
CA ASP A 108 22.39 -30.28 11.15
C ASP A 108 21.00 -30.10 11.78
N THR A 109 19.99 -29.77 10.97
CA THR A 109 18.60 -29.65 11.44
C THR A 109 17.99 -31.01 11.81
N LYS A 110 18.47 -32.11 11.22
CA LYS A 110 18.09 -33.47 11.63
C LYS A 110 18.61 -33.82 13.03
N GLU A 111 19.83 -33.41 13.36
CA GLU A 111 20.42 -33.64 14.69
C GLU A 111 19.69 -32.82 15.77
N MET A 112 19.28 -31.61 15.42
CA MET A 112 18.40 -30.80 16.24
C MET A 112 17.05 -31.51 16.49
N LEU A 113 16.42 -32.06 15.46
CA LEU A 113 15.15 -32.79 15.59
C LEU A 113 15.29 -34.05 16.47
N LYS A 114 16.41 -34.77 16.39
CA LYS A 114 16.72 -35.90 17.29
C LYS A 114 16.84 -35.46 18.74
N SER A 115 17.51 -34.33 18.99
CA SER A 115 17.73 -33.79 20.34
C SER A 115 16.44 -33.30 21.00
N LEU A 116 15.44 -32.94 20.18
CA LEU A 116 14.11 -32.53 20.60
C LEU A 116 13.10 -33.70 20.61
N ASN A 117 13.55 -34.94 20.40
CA ASN A 117 12.75 -36.17 20.35
C ASN A 117 11.68 -36.21 19.22
N PHE A 118 11.86 -35.46 18.14
CA PHE A 118 10.99 -35.46 16.95
C PHE A 118 11.59 -36.31 15.81
N GLU A 119 11.84 -37.60 16.08
CA GLU A 119 12.58 -38.47 15.16
C GLU A 119 11.75 -39.00 13.98
N ASN A 120 10.42 -39.11 14.14
CA ASN A 120 9.52 -39.79 13.19
C ASN A 120 8.43 -38.85 12.63
N LEU A 121 8.84 -37.72 12.04
CA LEU A 121 7.91 -36.85 11.33
C LEU A 121 7.69 -37.37 9.89
N PRO A 122 6.44 -37.60 9.46
CA PRO A 122 6.15 -38.01 8.08
C PRO A 122 6.50 -36.88 7.10
N GLY A 123 7.12 -37.24 5.97
CA GLY A 123 7.45 -36.30 4.90
C GLY A 123 8.81 -35.60 5.00
N VAL A 124 9.66 -35.93 5.97
CA VAL A 124 10.98 -35.30 6.13
C VAL A 124 12.05 -36.02 5.29
N SER A 125 12.67 -35.33 4.33
CA SER A 125 13.76 -35.84 3.48
C SER A 125 15.04 -35.02 3.69
N VAL A 126 16.20 -35.69 3.73
CA VAL A 126 17.49 -35.00 3.92
C VAL A 126 18.09 -34.68 2.56
N THR A 127 18.35 -33.41 2.28
CA THR A 127 19.06 -32.98 1.07
C THR A 127 20.47 -32.49 1.43
N ALA A 128 21.43 -32.71 0.53
CA ALA A 128 22.81 -32.26 0.75
C ALA A 128 22.91 -30.75 0.45
N PRO A 129 23.70 -29.97 1.22
CA PRO A 129 23.77 -28.53 1.04
C PRO A 129 24.33 -28.21 -0.35
N VAL A 130 23.50 -27.62 -1.21
CA VAL A 130 23.95 -27.03 -2.47
C VAL A 130 24.88 -25.89 -2.12
N ARG A 131 26.17 -26.03 -2.43
CA ARG A 131 27.16 -24.95 -2.30
C ARG A 131 26.69 -23.77 -3.14
N SER A 132 26.02 -22.80 -2.54
CA SER A 132 25.74 -21.52 -3.17
C SER A 132 27.09 -20.92 -3.56
N GLY A 133 27.34 -20.91 -4.87
CA GLY A 133 28.58 -20.42 -5.45
C GLY A 133 28.90 -19.03 -4.90
N ARG A 134 30.15 -18.86 -4.49
CA ARG A 134 30.72 -17.60 -3.99
C ARG A 134 30.23 -16.44 -4.85
N ALA A 135 29.39 -15.59 -4.27
CA ALA A 135 29.09 -14.29 -4.84
C ALA A 135 30.42 -13.53 -4.96
N ASP A 136 30.81 -13.33 -6.22
CA ASP A 136 31.90 -12.49 -6.68
C ASP A 136 31.89 -11.16 -5.89
N ARG A 137 32.84 -11.03 -4.95
CA ARG A 137 33.15 -9.76 -4.30
C ARG A 137 33.79 -8.85 -5.33
N ARG A 138 32.99 -8.24 -6.20
CA ARG A 138 33.44 -7.15 -7.07
C ARG A 138 33.74 -5.92 -6.22
N ASP A 139 34.97 -5.88 -5.77
CA ASP A 139 35.88 -4.75 -5.84
C ASP A 139 35.26 -3.35 -5.61
N PHE A 140 35.17 -2.96 -4.33
CA PHE A 140 34.79 -1.63 -3.85
C PHE A 140 35.89 -0.57 -4.05
N ARG A 141 36.71 -0.66 -5.10
CA ARG A 141 37.79 0.29 -5.39
C ARG A 141 37.95 0.61 -6.87
N ARG A 142 36.89 1.09 -7.53
CA ARG A 142 37.10 1.99 -8.66
C ARG A 142 35.90 2.85 -9.01
N ARG A 143 36.22 4.13 -9.20
CA ARG A 143 35.48 5.16 -9.94
C ARG A 143 34.30 5.82 -9.22
N GLY A 144 34.67 6.90 -8.53
CA GLY A 144 33.84 8.10 -8.55
C GLY A 144 33.66 8.55 -10.00
N GLU A 145 32.47 8.31 -10.54
CA GLU A 145 31.91 9.00 -11.69
C GLU A 145 30.38 8.98 -11.52
N ARG A 146 29.81 10.18 -11.59
CA ARG A 146 28.39 10.45 -11.36
C ARG A 146 27.55 9.65 -12.35
N ARG A 147 26.60 8.83 -11.87
CA ARG A 147 25.53 8.30 -12.72
C ARG A 147 24.60 9.45 -13.11
N PRO A 148 24.29 9.70 -14.39
CA PRO A 148 23.20 10.59 -14.75
C PRO A 148 21.86 9.93 -14.41
N ALA A 149 20.84 10.74 -14.11
CA ALA A 149 19.49 10.29 -13.78
C ALA A 149 18.90 9.45 -14.94
N PRO A 150 18.08 8.41 -14.65
CA PRO A 150 17.44 7.64 -15.71
C PRO A 150 16.41 8.51 -16.43
N SER A 151 16.66 8.77 -17.71
CA SER A 151 15.64 9.26 -18.64
C SER A 151 14.52 8.23 -18.76
N ALA A 152 13.31 8.77 -18.93
CA ALA A 152 12.01 8.12 -19.15
C ALA A 152 12.01 6.60 -19.39
N ARG A 153 11.24 5.87 -18.57
CA ARG A 153 10.79 4.50 -18.88
C ARG A 153 10.16 4.51 -20.27
N LEU A 154 10.76 3.79 -21.22
CA LEU A 154 10.12 3.51 -22.50
C LEU A 154 8.82 2.72 -22.25
N PRO A 155 7.74 2.99 -23.01
CA PRO A 155 6.52 2.19 -22.91
C PRO A 155 6.80 0.73 -23.29
N PRO A 156 6.07 -0.24 -22.71
CA PRO A 156 6.27 -1.64 -23.01
C PRO A 156 6.00 -1.94 -24.50
N PRO A 157 6.74 -2.87 -25.11
CA PRO A 157 6.50 -3.26 -26.50
C PRO A 157 5.11 -3.89 -26.66
N PRO A 158 4.45 -3.70 -27.83
CA PRO A 158 3.15 -4.30 -28.09
C PRO A 158 3.26 -5.83 -28.14
N LEU A 159 2.28 -6.49 -27.54
CA LEU A 159 2.18 -7.96 -27.54
C LEU A 159 2.05 -8.50 -28.97
N PRO A 160 2.66 -9.66 -29.28
CA PRO A 160 2.50 -10.30 -30.58
C PRO A 160 1.03 -10.70 -30.80
N ARG A 161 0.48 -10.35 -31.97
CA ARG A 161 -0.86 -10.76 -32.38
C ARG A 161 -0.86 -12.27 -32.64
N LEU A 162 -1.67 -13.01 -31.88
CA LEU A 162 -1.92 -14.42 -32.14
C LEU A 162 -2.59 -14.59 -33.52
N PRO A 163 -2.15 -15.53 -34.35
CA PRO A 163 -2.76 -15.77 -35.66
C PRO A 163 -4.14 -16.44 -35.52
N GLY A 164 -5.17 -15.74 -36.01
CA GLY A 164 -6.32 -16.31 -36.71
C GLY A 164 -7.22 -17.30 -35.96
N ALA A 165 -8.14 -16.82 -35.13
CA ALA A 165 -9.40 -17.52 -34.91
C ALA A 165 -10.31 -17.31 -36.14
N ALA A 166 -10.27 -18.26 -37.07
CA ALA A 166 -11.22 -18.35 -38.17
C ALA A 166 -12.63 -18.64 -37.62
N GLN A 167 -13.45 -17.60 -37.45
CA GLN A 167 -14.90 -17.76 -37.31
C GLN A 167 -15.49 -17.89 -38.71
N LYS A 168 -15.84 -19.12 -39.09
CA LYS A 168 -16.93 -19.35 -40.05
C LYS A 168 -18.19 -18.72 -39.45
N ARG A 169 -18.86 -17.88 -40.22
CA ARG A 169 -20.29 -17.61 -40.06
C ARG A 169 -20.97 -17.75 -41.44
N PRO A 170 -22.23 -18.20 -41.45
CA PRO A 170 -22.97 -18.64 -42.64
C PRO A 170 -23.24 -17.52 -43.63
#